data_AF-A0A0C3QLI8-F1
#
_entry.id   AF-A0A0C3QLI8-F1
#
_cell.length_a   1.000
_cell.length_b   1.000
_cell.length_c   1.000
_cell.angle_alpha   90.00
_cell.angle_beta   90.00
_cell.angle_gamma   90.00
#
_symmetry.space_group_name_H-M   'P 1'
#
loop_
_entity.id
_entity.type
_entity.pdbx_description
1 polymer ?
#
loop_
_entity_poly.entity_id
_entity_poly.type
_entity_poly.pdbx_seq_one_letter_code
_entity_poly.pdbx_strand_id
1 'polypeptide(L)'
;SGLRFAMGFIRWYGLRIQRHRVQDSIKRTDSAGQSIRHYRTITRRTYRVSRPNYLWHMDGYHKLIRYGFVLHGIIDGYCRTV
;
A
#
# COMPACT_ATOMS: atom_id res chain seq x y z
N SER A 1 0.54 -0.95 -6.64
CA SER A 1 1.78 -0.54 -7.33
C SER A 1 1.44 0.15 -8.64
N GLY A 2 2.19 1.20 -9.02
CA GLY A 2 1.89 2.04 -10.19
C GLY A 2 1.80 1.28 -11.52
N LEU A 3 2.55 0.18 -11.68
CA LEU A 3 2.47 -0.67 -12.87
C LEU A 3 1.08 -1.30 -13.07
N ARG A 4 0.40 -1.73 -12.00
CA ARG A 4 -0.96 -2.31 -12.12
C ARG A 4 -1.97 -1.25 -12.55
N PHE A 5 -1.80 -0.01 -12.09
CA PHE A 5 -2.63 1.11 -12.47
C PHE A 5 -2.43 1.46 -13.95
N ALA A 6 -1.18 1.62 -14.40
CA ALA A 6 -0.86 1.87 -15.81
C ALA A 6 -1.39 0.77 -16.74
N MET A 7 -1.20 -0.50 -16.36
CA MET A 7 -1.76 -1.64 -17.12
C MET A 7 -3.30 -1.61 -17.17
N GLY A 8 -3.96 -1.20 -16.08
CA GLY A 8 -5.42 -1.04 -16.04
C GLY A 8 -5.90 0.07 -16.97
N PHE A 9 -5.24 1.23 -16.94
CA PHE A 9 -5.54 2.37 -17.80
C PHE A 9 -5.38 2.05 -19.30
N ILE A 10 -4.27 1.42 -19.67
CA ILE A 10 -4.00 1.00 -21.06
C ILE A 10 -5.08 0.01 -21.54
N ARG A 11 -5.49 -0.93 -20.68
CA ARG A 11 -6.57 -1.89 -20.99
C ARG A 11 -7.93 -1.20 -21.13
N TRP A 12 -8.21 -0.19 -20.30
CA TRP A 12 -9.44 0.60 -20.39
C TRP A 12 -9.54 1.34 -21.74
N TYR A 13 -8.41 1.82 -22.27
CA TYR A 13 -8.30 2.36 -23.63
C TYR A 13 -8.38 1.30 -24.76
N GLY A 14 -8.65 0.03 -24.44
CA GLY A 14 -8.76 -1.05 -25.42
C GLY A 14 -7.41 -1.61 -25.91
N LEU A 15 -6.29 -1.12 -25.39
CA LEU A 15 -4.96 -1.55 -25.82
C LEU A 15 -4.49 -2.79 -25.03
N ARG A 16 -4.08 -3.84 -25.74
CA ARG A 16 -3.49 -5.05 -25.16
C ARG A 16 -1.99 -5.08 -25.38
N ILE A 17 -1.26 -4.44 -24.47
CA ILE A 17 0.22 -4.36 -24.51
C ILE A 17 0.82 -5.39 -23.54
N GLN A 18 1.93 -6.01 -23.92
CA GLN A 18 2.67 -6.92 -23.04
C GLN A 18 3.19 -6.16 -21.80
N ARG A 19 3.09 -6.82 -20.64
CA ARG A 19 3.48 -6.23 -19.34
C ARG A 19 4.93 -5.72 -19.33
N HIS A 20 5.86 -6.45 -19.94
CA HIS A 20 7.27 -6.06 -19.97
C HIS A 20 7.47 -4.72 -20.71
N ARG A 21 6.79 -4.49 -21.84
CA ARG A 21 6.91 -3.23 -22.60
C ARG A 21 6.42 -2.02 -21.81
N VAL A 22 5.34 -2.18 -21.04
CA VAL A 22 4.83 -1.13 -20.15
C VAL A 22 5.83 -0.85 -19.02
N GLN A 23 6.42 -1.91 -18.47
CA GLN A 23 7.46 -1.79 -17.44
C GLN A 23 8.71 -1.09 -17.96
N ASP A 24 9.19 -1.45 -19.15
CA ASP A 24 10.34 -0.82 -19.80
C ASP A 24 10.07 0.65 -20.11
N SER A 25 8.84 0.97 -20.53
CA SER A 25 8.46 2.36 -20.77
C SER A 25 8.45 3.19 -19.49
N ILE A 26 7.85 2.67 -18.42
CA ILE A 26 7.88 3.32 -17.11
C ILE A 26 9.31 3.47 -16.59
N LYS A 27 10.17 2.46 -16.78
CA LYS A 27 11.58 2.52 -16.39
C LYS A 27 12.36 3.58 -17.16
N ARG A 28 12.06 3.77 -18.45
CA ARG A 28 12.70 4.79 -19.29
C ARG A 28 12.27 6.20 -18.90
N THR A 29 10.99 6.40 -18.61
CA THR A 29 10.44 7.72 -18.27
C THR A 29 10.71 8.11 -16.81
N ASP A 30 10.79 7.14 -15.90
CA ASP A 30 10.88 7.36 -14.45
C ASP A 30 11.93 6.45 -13.78
N SER A 31 13.16 6.44 -14.31
CA SER A 31 14.28 5.70 -13.71
C SER A 31 14.63 6.24 -12.31
N ALA A 32 14.57 7.56 -12.13
CA ALA A 32 14.84 8.25 -10.86
C ALA A 32 13.71 8.06 -9.83
N GLY A 33 12.43 8.13 -10.22
CA GLY A 33 11.33 7.86 -9.27
C GLY A 33 11.23 6.40 -8.87
N GLN A 34 11.67 5.46 -9.73
CA GLN A 34 11.84 4.06 -9.33
C GLN A 34 12.92 3.88 -8.26
N SER A 35 14.11 4.48 -8.43
CA SER A 35 15.17 4.38 -7.45
C SER A 35 14.80 5.04 -6.12
N ILE A 36 14.16 6.21 -6.14
CA ILE A 36 13.67 6.90 -4.93
C ILE A 36 12.61 6.06 -4.20
N ARG A 37 11.69 5.40 -4.92
CA ARG A 37 10.68 4.51 -4.32
C ARG A 37 11.28 3.24 -3.76
N HIS A 38 12.32 2.69 -4.40
CA HIS A 38 13.07 1.56 -3.87
C HIS A 38 13.90 1.95 -2.64
N TYR A 39 14.43 3.18 -2.61
CA TYR A 39 15.24 3.71 -1.51
C TYR A 39 14.39 4.06 -0.28
N ARG A 40 13.12 4.44 -0.48
CA ARG A 40 12.13 4.58 0.59
C ARG A 40 11.63 3.21 1.06
N THR A 41 12.53 2.37 1.57
CA THR A 41 12.13 1.36 2.56
C THR A 41 11.40 2.12 3.66
N ILE A 42 10.14 1.78 3.92
CA ILE A 42 9.38 2.37 5.03
C ILE A 42 10.15 2.03 6.31
N THR A 43 10.94 2.99 6.81
CA THR A 43 11.60 2.84 8.10
C THR A 43 10.53 2.95 9.15
N ARG A 44 10.05 1.80 9.64
CA ARG A 44 9.10 1.77 10.76
C ARG A 44 9.77 2.43 11.95
N ARG A 45 9.23 3.57 12.38
CA ARG A 45 9.69 4.26 13.59
C ARG A 45 9.21 3.47 14.81
N THR A 46 10.11 3.17 15.73
CA THR A 46 9.73 2.66 17.04
C THR A 46 9.19 3.83 17.84
N TYR A 47 7.89 3.83 18.14
CA TYR A 47 7.27 4.77 19.08
C TYR A 47 6.77 4.02 20.31
N ARG A 48 6.72 4.74 21.42
CA ARG A 48 6.18 4.28 22.71
C ARG A 48 5.10 5.26 23.13
N VAL A 49 3.98 4.71 23.59
CA VAL A 49 2.91 5.49 24.23
C VAL A 49 3.22 5.57 25.72
N SER A 50 2.81 6.66 26.39
CA SER A 50 3.23 6.93 27.77
C SER A 50 2.49 6.10 28.84
N ARG A 51 1.23 5.72 28.57
CA ARG A 51 0.37 4.98 29.51
C ARG A 51 -0.77 4.25 28.77
N PRO A 52 -1.38 3.21 29.37
CA PRO A 52 -2.59 2.58 28.83
C PRO A 52 -3.71 3.59 28.56
N ASN A 53 -4.53 3.32 27.55
CA ASN A 53 -5.69 4.12 27.12
C ASN A 53 -5.36 5.54 26.63
N TYR A 54 -4.10 5.89 26.43
CA TYR A 54 -3.70 7.22 25.93
C TYR A 54 -3.86 7.37 24.41
N LEU A 55 -3.68 6.27 23.66
CA LEU A 55 -3.79 6.24 22.21
C LEU A 55 -4.32 4.87 21.77
N TRP A 56 -5.31 4.86 20.90
CA TRP A 56 -5.88 3.63 20.34
C TRP A 56 -5.61 3.62 18.83
N HIS A 57 -5.19 2.46 18.32
CA HIS A 57 -5.02 2.25 16.89
C HIS A 57 -6.20 1.46 16.35
N MET A 58 -6.82 1.94 15.28
CA MET A 58 -7.89 1.25 14.56
C MET A 58 -7.40 0.94 13.14
N ASP A 59 -7.55 -0.29 12.70
CA ASP A 59 -7.25 -0.70 11.33
C ASP A 59 -8.36 -1.59 10.76
N GLY A 60 -8.53 -1.53 9.43
CA GLY A 60 -9.52 -2.27 8.69
C GLY A 60 -8.91 -3.44 7.94
N TYR A 61 -9.49 -4.63 8.11
CA TYR A 61 -9.21 -5.80 7.29
C TYR A 61 -10.25 -5.97 6.17
N HIS A 62 -9.85 -5.61 4.95
CA HIS A 62 -10.77 -5.50 3.79
C HIS A 62 -10.76 -6.73 2.87
N LYS A 63 -10.11 -7.85 3.21
CA LYS A 63 -10.01 -8.99 2.27
C LYS A 63 -11.36 -9.64 1.96
N LEU A 64 -12.35 -9.49 2.86
CA LEU A 64 -13.69 -10.05 2.71
C LEU A 64 -14.70 -9.04 2.13
N ILE A 65 -14.26 -7.87 1.66
CA ILE A 65 -15.14 -6.80 1.19
C ILE A 65 -16.05 -7.23 0.03
N ARG A 66 -15.62 -8.20 -0.79
CA ARG A 66 -16.43 -8.76 -1.88
C ARG A 66 -17.66 -9.54 -1.41
N TYR A 67 -17.63 -10.03 -0.16
CA TYR A 67 -18.72 -10.71 0.50
C TYR A 67 -19.52 -9.76 1.42
N GLY A 68 -19.23 -8.46 1.38
CA GLY A 68 -19.88 -7.46 2.23
C GLY A 68 -19.30 -7.31 3.64
N PHE A 69 -18.19 -8.00 3.96
CA PHE A 69 -17.59 -7.96 5.29
C PHE A 69 -16.30 -7.12 5.32
N VAL A 70 -16.20 -6.25 6.33
CA VAL A 70 -14.98 -5.54 6.71
C VAL A 70 -14.80 -5.70 8.22
N LEU A 71 -13.66 -6.26 8.63
CA LEU A 71 -13.38 -6.44 10.05
C LEU A 71 -12.54 -5.25 10.53
N HIS A 72 -12.97 -4.58 11.59
CA HIS A 72 -12.20 -3.50 12.21
C HIS A 72 -11.59 -4.02 13.50
N GLY A 73 -10.27 -3.91 13.63
CA GLY A 73 -9.55 -4.23 14.85
C GLY A 73 -9.14 -2.93 15.54
N ILE A 74 -9.27 -2.89 16.86
CA ILE A 74 -8.80 -1.77 17.68
C ILE A 74 -7.84 -2.32 18.72
N ILE A 75 -6.68 -1.68 18.88
CA ILE A 75 -5.67 -2.04 19.89
C ILE A 75 -5.24 -0.82 20.70
N ASP A 76 -4.94 -1.02 21.97
CA ASP A 76 -4.30 0.01 22.78
C ASP A 76 -2.83 0.21 22.33
N GLY A 77 -2.43 1.46 22.14
CA GLY A 77 -1.10 1.81 21.62
C GLY A 77 0.03 1.64 22.64
N TYR A 78 -0.29 1.49 23.93
CA TYR A 78 0.69 1.23 24.98
C TYR A 78 1.01 -0.26 25.09
N CYS A 79 0.01 -1.12 25.36
CA CYS A 79 0.23 -2.56 25.52
C CYS A 79 0.16 -3.35 24.20
N ARG A 80 -0.39 -2.77 23.13
CA ARG A 80 -0.56 -3.42 21.81
C ARG A 80 -1.41 -4.69 21.86
N THR A 81 -2.31 -4.76 22.83
CA THR A 81 -3.30 -5.84 22.97
C THR A 81 -4.62 -5.43 22.31
N VAL A 82 -5.32 -6.43 21.77
CA VAL A 82 -6.71 -6.34 21.29
C VAL A 82 -7.65 -6.53 22.47
#